data_AF-A0AB38BI03-F1
#
_entry.id   AF-A0AB38BI03-F1
#
_cell.length_a   1.000
_cell.length_b   1.000
_cell.length_c   1.000
_cell.angle_alpha   90.00
_cell.angle_beta   90.00
_cell.angle_gamma   90.00
#
_symmetry.space_group_name_H-M   'P 1'
#
loop_
_entity.id
_entity.type
_entity.pdbx_description
1 polymer ?
#
loop_
_entity_poly.entity_id
_entity_poly.type
_entity_poly.pdbx_seq_one_letter_code
_entity_poly.pdbx_strand_id
1 'polypeptide(L)'
;MRFDQQVKNHTARLLLNNWVHYEKNIEELRPHDLENAKIFFAGLQKLTQEEQIFLASKYRPARGKRISDKYMAFSKRMPLEAYKQRKVECETALQNAIMKYCEENENIADEVIAAMRYSHEMLAKDRLLRKAVKRYCTENNNRPDKFKYLWK
;
A
#
# COMPACT_ATOMS: atom_id res chain seq x y z
N MET A 1 14.35 -29.12 15.10
CA MET A 1 13.38 -28.50 14.17
C MET A 1 14.07 -27.32 13.50
N ARG A 2 14.10 -27.28 12.15
CA ARG A 2 14.80 -26.23 11.38
C ARG A 2 14.02 -24.92 11.44
N PHE A 3 14.62 -23.87 12.01
CA PHE A 3 14.13 -22.49 12.02
C PHE A 3 14.66 -21.69 10.82
N ASP A 4 14.53 -22.23 9.60
CA ASP A 4 15.20 -21.71 8.39
C ASP A 4 14.30 -20.88 7.45
N GLN A 5 13.13 -20.45 7.91
CA GLN A 5 12.26 -19.58 7.11
C GLN A 5 11.95 -18.30 7.87
N GLN A 6 12.82 -17.31 7.69
CA GLN A 6 12.41 -15.91 7.70
C GLN A 6 11.13 -15.85 6.83
N VAL A 7 9.96 -15.59 7.43
CA VAL A 7 8.67 -15.72 6.74
C VAL A 7 8.58 -14.62 5.69
N LYS A 8 9.10 -14.90 4.49
CA LYS A 8 9.04 -14.00 3.34
C LYS A 8 7.58 -13.56 3.15
N ASN A 9 7.35 -12.25 3.08
CA ASN A 9 6.08 -11.61 2.75
C ASN A 9 5.00 -11.58 3.86
N HIS A 10 5.42 -11.66 5.14
CA HIS A 10 4.47 -11.62 6.26
C HIS A 10 3.60 -10.36 6.27
N THR A 11 4.19 -9.17 6.09
CA THR A 11 3.48 -7.89 6.07
C THR A 11 2.47 -7.83 4.93
N ALA A 12 2.89 -8.18 3.71
CA ALA A 12 2.02 -8.23 2.55
C ALA A 12 0.82 -9.17 2.79
N ARG A 13 1.04 -10.36 3.36
CA ARG A 13 -0.04 -11.30 3.68
C ARG A 13 -0.99 -10.76 4.74
N LEU A 14 -0.48 -10.10 5.78
CA LEU A 14 -1.32 -9.48 6.82
C LEU A 14 -2.29 -8.47 6.19
N LEU A 15 -1.76 -7.56 5.38
CA LEU A 15 -2.53 -6.52 4.70
C LEU A 15 -3.51 -7.10 3.67
N LEU A 16 -3.07 -8.08 2.87
CA LEU A 16 -3.93 -8.79 1.91
C LEU A 16 -5.12 -9.48 2.59
N ASN A 17 -4.92 -10.10 3.75
CA ASN A 17 -6.02 -10.74 4.48
C ASN A 17 -7.06 -9.74 4.98
N ASN A 18 -6.68 -8.47 5.16
CA ASN A 18 -7.55 -7.40 5.60
C ASN A 18 -8.16 -6.58 4.44
N TRP A 19 -7.87 -6.92 3.18
CA TRP A 19 -8.30 -6.15 2.01
C TRP A 19 -9.80 -5.80 2.05
N VAL A 20 -10.67 -6.79 2.20
CA VAL A 20 -12.13 -6.55 2.22
C VAL A 20 -12.55 -5.68 3.41
N HIS A 21 -11.87 -5.80 4.56
CA HIS A 21 -12.13 -4.97 5.73
C HIS A 21 -11.75 -3.51 5.46
N TYR A 22 -10.60 -3.28 4.83
CA TYR A 22 -10.16 -1.93 4.45
C TYR A 22 -11.11 -1.27 3.45
N GLU A 23 -11.59 -1.99 2.43
CA GLU A 23 -12.52 -1.42 1.44
C GLU A 23 -13.88 -1.06 2.05
N LYS A 24 -14.41 -1.89 2.95
CA LYS A 24 -15.76 -1.70 3.50
C LYS A 24 -15.84 -0.67 4.61
N ASN A 25 -14.78 -0.52 5.40
CA ASN A 25 -14.83 0.26 6.63
C ASN A 25 -13.90 1.47 6.58
N ILE A 26 -13.46 1.92 5.39
CA ILE A 26 -12.37 2.89 5.25
C ILE A 26 -12.58 4.20 6.04
N GLU A 27 -13.84 4.63 6.18
CA GLU A 27 -14.23 5.84 6.93
C GLU A 27 -14.23 5.64 8.45
N GLU A 28 -14.38 4.40 8.91
CA GLU A 28 -14.47 4.01 10.32
C GLU A 28 -13.19 3.33 10.85
N LEU A 29 -12.17 3.19 10.00
CA LEU A 29 -10.89 2.58 10.40
C LEU A 29 -10.22 3.42 11.48
N ARG A 30 -9.70 2.73 12.51
CA ARG A 30 -8.81 3.35 13.49
C ARG A 30 -7.57 3.90 12.79
N PRO A 31 -6.90 4.94 13.34
CA PRO A 31 -5.75 5.58 12.69
C PRO A 31 -4.66 4.60 12.18
N HIS A 32 -4.31 3.61 12.99
CA HIS A 32 -3.35 2.55 12.62
C HIS A 32 -3.86 1.65 11.48
N ASP A 33 -5.14 1.28 11.48
CA ASP A 33 -5.72 0.42 10.44
C ASP A 33 -5.90 1.20 9.13
N LEU A 34 -6.16 2.51 9.23
CA LEU A 34 -6.20 3.43 8.10
C LEU A 34 -4.81 3.62 7.47
N GLU A 35 -3.76 3.73 8.29
CA GLU A 35 -2.38 3.78 7.81
C GLU A 35 -1.99 2.49 7.07
N ASN A 36 -2.29 1.33 7.66
CA ASN A 36 -2.12 0.04 7.01
C ASN A 36 -2.88 -0.06 5.67
N ALA A 37 -4.12 0.44 5.62
CA ALA A 37 -4.90 0.49 4.38
C ALA A 37 -4.23 1.40 3.32
N LYS A 38 -3.72 2.58 3.72
CA LYS A 38 -3.00 3.49 2.81
C LYS A 38 -1.76 2.82 2.24
N ILE A 39 -0.92 2.24 3.10
CA ILE A 39 0.31 1.53 2.69
C ILE A 39 -0.03 0.38 1.75
N PHE A 40 -1.06 -0.39 2.10
CA PHE A 40 -1.53 -1.52 1.29
C PHE A 40 -1.98 -1.10 -0.11
N PHE A 41 -2.87 -0.11 -0.24
CA PHE A 41 -3.37 0.35 -1.53
C PHE A 41 -2.29 1.07 -2.35
N ALA A 42 -1.40 1.82 -1.72
CA ALA A 42 -0.24 2.41 -2.40
C ALA A 42 0.71 1.33 -2.92
N GLY A 43 0.96 0.28 -2.13
CA GLY A 43 1.71 -0.90 -2.55
C GLY A 43 1.05 -1.56 -3.76
N LEU A 44 -0.26 -1.84 -3.69
CA LEU A 44 -1.05 -2.43 -4.78
C LEU A 44 -0.95 -1.66 -6.10
N GLN A 45 -0.99 -0.32 -6.06
CA GLN A 45 -0.88 0.53 -7.24
C GLN A 45 0.47 0.41 -7.96
N LYS A 46 1.53 -0.03 -7.27
CA LYS A 46 2.86 -0.25 -7.86
C LYS A 46 3.00 -1.62 -8.54
N LEU A 47 2.05 -2.55 -8.36
CA LEU A 47 2.05 -3.83 -9.07
C LEU A 47 1.46 -3.70 -10.47
N THR A 48 1.81 -4.65 -11.35
CA THR A 48 1.17 -4.78 -12.65
C THR A 48 -0.31 -5.17 -12.52
N GLN A 49 -1.10 -4.87 -13.55
CA GLN A 49 -2.53 -5.20 -13.57
C GLN A 49 -2.78 -6.71 -13.38
N GLU A 50 -1.94 -7.57 -13.97
CA GLU A 50 -2.04 -9.02 -13.83
C GLU A 50 -1.83 -9.49 -12.39
N GLU A 51 -0.84 -8.93 -11.70
CA GLU A 51 -0.55 -9.25 -10.30
C GLU A 51 -1.66 -8.76 -9.38
N GLN A 52 -2.19 -7.56 -9.61
CA GLN A 52 -3.34 -7.03 -8.88
C GLN A 52 -4.57 -7.95 -9.03
N ILE A 53 -4.89 -8.37 -10.25
CA ILE A 53 -5.99 -9.30 -10.53
C ILE A 53 -5.74 -10.66 -9.86
N PHE A 54 -4.50 -11.16 -9.91
CA PHE A 54 -4.13 -12.42 -9.26
C PHE A 54 -4.39 -12.34 -7.75
N LEU A 55 -3.89 -11.31 -7.08
CA LEU A 55 -4.06 -11.12 -5.64
C LEU A 55 -5.54 -10.89 -5.28
N ALA A 56 -6.25 -10.04 -6.03
CA ALA A 56 -7.68 -9.78 -5.81
C ALA A 56 -8.51 -11.07 -5.89
N SER A 57 -8.23 -11.92 -6.88
CA SER A 57 -8.96 -13.18 -7.06
C SER A 57 -8.88 -14.13 -5.85
N LYS A 58 -7.81 -14.00 -5.05
CA LYS A 58 -7.58 -14.80 -3.84
C LYS A 58 -8.05 -14.11 -2.56
N TYR A 59 -7.68 -12.85 -2.41
CA TYR A 59 -7.72 -12.10 -1.16
C TYR A 59 -8.90 -11.12 -1.05
N ARG A 60 -9.59 -10.84 -2.17
CA ARG A 60 -10.79 -10.01 -2.24
C ARG A 60 -12.04 -10.82 -2.62
N PRO A 61 -12.41 -11.89 -1.87
CA PRO A 61 -13.57 -12.70 -2.20
C PRO A 61 -14.88 -11.94 -1.97
N ALA A 62 -15.80 -12.00 -2.92
CA ALA A 62 -17.12 -11.33 -2.83
C ALA A 62 -17.93 -11.71 -1.58
N ARG A 63 -17.71 -12.91 -1.01
CA ARG A 63 -18.42 -13.43 0.17
C ARG A 63 -17.58 -13.46 1.44
N GLY A 64 -16.38 -12.85 1.45
CA GLY A 64 -15.49 -12.82 2.62
C GLY A 64 -14.89 -14.18 3.03
N LYS A 65 -15.24 -15.28 2.36
CA LYS A 65 -14.70 -16.62 2.65
C LYS A 65 -13.33 -16.77 2.03
N ARG A 66 -12.35 -17.19 2.84
CA ARG A 66 -11.02 -17.59 2.39
C ARG A 66 -11.14 -18.70 1.34
N ILE A 67 -10.60 -18.43 0.16
CA ILE A 67 -10.54 -19.42 -0.92
C ILE A 67 -9.30 -20.29 -0.70
N SER A 68 -9.36 -21.60 -0.93
CA SER A 68 -8.19 -22.49 -0.79
C SER A 68 -7.25 -22.38 -2.00
N ASP A 69 -5.96 -22.67 -1.83
CA ASP A 69 -5.00 -22.68 -2.95
C ASP A 69 -5.37 -23.76 -3.98
N LYS A 70 -5.87 -24.91 -3.51
CA LYS A 70 -6.34 -26.01 -4.37
C LYS A 70 -7.46 -25.56 -5.31
N TYR A 71 -8.45 -24.84 -4.78
CA TYR A 71 -9.55 -24.33 -5.58
C TYR A 71 -9.08 -23.29 -6.60
N MET A 72 -8.18 -22.39 -6.21
CA MET A 72 -7.66 -21.36 -7.12
C MET A 72 -6.79 -21.94 -8.24
N ALA A 73 -5.97 -22.94 -7.94
CA ALA A 73 -5.20 -23.65 -8.94
C ALA A 73 -6.12 -24.35 -9.96
N PHE A 74 -7.18 -25.02 -9.46
CA PHE A 74 -8.20 -25.65 -10.29
C PHE A 74 -8.93 -24.63 -11.18
N SER A 75 -9.41 -23.51 -10.62
CA SER A 75 -10.16 -22.50 -11.38
C SER A 75 -9.32 -21.82 -12.46
N LYS A 76 -8.02 -21.65 -12.23
CA LYS A 76 -7.05 -21.12 -13.19
C LYS A 76 -6.46 -22.17 -14.13
N ARG A 77 -6.90 -23.44 -14.04
CA ARG A 77 -6.39 -24.57 -14.84
C ARG A 77 -4.87 -24.71 -14.79
N MET A 78 -4.29 -24.52 -13.61
CA MET A 78 -2.85 -24.60 -13.40
C MET A 78 -2.48 -25.62 -12.32
N PRO A 79 -1.29 -26.25 -12.40
CA PRO A 79 -0.80 -27.13 -11.34
C PRO A 79 -0.73 -26.40 -9.98
N LEU A 80 -1.04 -27.10 -8.89
CA LEU A 80 -1.06 -26.51 -7.54
C LEU A 80 0.29 -25.88 -7.16
N GLU A 81 1.40 -26.54 -7.47
CA GLU A 81 2.72 -26.02 -7.15
C GLU A 81 3.06 -24.77 -7.97
N ALA A 82 2.68 -24.74 -9.25
CA ALA A 82 2.82 -23.54 -10.08
C ALA A 82 1.97 -22.37 -9.54
N TYR A 83 0.76 -22.66 -9.05
CA TYR A 83 -0.09 -21.63 -8.42
C TYR A 83 0.55 -21.08 -7.14
N LYS A 84 1.06 -21.96 -6.27
CA LYS A 84 1.73 -21.54 -5.03
C LYS A 84 2.96 -20.69 -5.33
N GLN A 85 3.76 -21.08 -6.31
CA GLN A 85 4.93 -20.33 -6.73
C GLN A 85 4.54 -18.93 -7.23
N ARG A 86 3.57 -18.85 -8.15
CA ARG A 86 3.06 -17.57 -8.65
C ARG A 86 2.48 -16.69 -7.54
N LYS A 87 1.80 -17.30 -6.56
CA LYS A 87 1.29 -16.60 -5.39
C LYS A 87 2.42 -15.98 -4.56
N VAL A 88 3.49 -16.74 -4.30
CA VAL A 88 4.65 -16.24 -3.56
C VAL A 88 5.33 -15.10 -4.33
N GLU A 89 5.44 -15.18 -5.66
CA GLU A 89 5.97 -14.08 -6.49
C GLU A 89 5.15 -12.80 -6.33
N CYS A 90 3.81 -12.87 -6.49
CA CYS A 90 2.95 -11.70 -6.34
C CYS A 90 2.97 -11.14 -4.91
N GLU A 91 3.00 -12.00 -3.89
CA GLU A 91 3.13 -11.57 -2.48
C GLU A 91 4.48 -10.90 -2.22
N THR A 92 5.56 -11.39 -2.84
CA THR A 92 6.90 -10.79 -2.75
C THR A 92 6.94 -9.44 -3.45
N ALA A 93 6.36 -9.35 -4.64
CA ALA A 93 6.26 -8.08 -5.38
C ALA A 93 5.52 -7.03 -4.56
N LEU A 94 4.40 -7.40 -3.91
CA LEU A 94 3.67 -6.51 -3.02
C LEU A 94 4.48 -6.13 -1.78
N GLN A 95 5.16 -7.08 -1.13
CA GLN A 95 6.04 -6.79 0.01
C GLN A 95 7.10 -5.76 -0.37
N ASN A 96 7.78 -5.93 -1.51
CA ASN A 96 8.80 -5.02 -1.98
C ASN A 96 8.21 -3.64 -2.32
N ALA A 97 7.02 -3.59 -2.94
CA ALA A 97 6.32 -2.34 -3.23
C ALA A 97 5.95 -1.58 -1.96
N ILE A 98 5.47 -2.29 -0.93
CA ILE A 98 5.18 -1.75 0.41
C ILE A 98 6.46 -1.21 1.04
N MET A 99 7.54 -2.00 1.09
CA MET A 99 8.81 -1.56 1.67
C MET A 99 9.34 -0.31 0.98
N LYS A 100 9.35 -0.29 -0.35
CA LYS A 100 9.76 0.88 -1.13
C LYS A 100 8.87 2.09 -0.86
N TYR A 101 7.56 1.90 -0.72
CA TYR A 101 6.66 2.99 -0.32
C TYR A 101 7.00 3.48 1.09
N CYS A 102 7.23 2.60 2.05
CA CYS A 102 7.61 2.99 3.41
C CYS A 102 8.95 3.73 3.42
N GLU A 103 9.98 3.26 2.71
CA GLU A 103 11.28 3.93 2.59
C GLU A 103 11.15 5.33 1.96
N GLU A 104 10.35 5.47 0.90
CA GLU A 104 10.07 6.76 0.26
C GLU A 104 9.30 7.73 1.19
N ASN A 105 8.55 7.19 2.15
CA ASN A 105 7.67 7.96 3.03
C ASN A 105 8.17 8.03 4.50
N GLU A 106 9.27 7.36 4.83
CA GLU A 106 9.80 7.18 6.21
C GLU A 106 10.26 8.50 6.84
N ASN A 107 10.55 9.50 6.01
CA ASN A 107 10.99 10.83 6.43
C ASN A 107 9.95 11.93 6.15
N ILE A 108 8.72 11.57 5.79
CA ILE A 108 7.67 12.53 5.46
C ILE A 108 6.79 12.72 6.69
N ALA A 109 6.93 13.85 7.38
CA ALA A 109 6.06 14.21 8.49
C ALA A 109 4.59 14.11 8.07
N ASP A 110 3.71 13.60 8.95
CA ASP A 110 2.27 13.42 8.68
C ASP A 110 1.60 14.69 8.13
N GLU A 111 2.06 15.84 8.61
CA GLU A 111 1.65 17.18 8.16
C GLU A 111 1.91 17.39 6.66
N VAL A 112 3.02 16.88 6.14
CA VAL A 112 3.39 16.97 4.72
C VAL A 112 2.55 15.99 3.89
N ILE A 113 2.28 14.78 4.40
CA ILE A 113 1.39 13.82 3.75
C ILE A 113 -0.04 14.38 3.67
N ALA A 114 -0.52 15.00 4.75
CA ALA A 114 -1.82 15.68 4.79
C ALA A 114 -1.86 16.83 3.79
N ALA A 115 -0.83 17.67 3.79
CA ALA A 115 -0.69 18.80 2.89
C ALA A 115 -0.58 18.38 1.39
N MET A 116 0.00 17.21 1.08
CA MET A 116 0.01 16.68 -0.29
C MET A 116 -1.38 16.39 -0.85
N ARG A 117 -2.37 16.11 0.02
CA ARG A 117 -3.77 15.81 -0.32
C ARG A 117 -4.64 17.06 -0.47
N TYR A 118 -4.18 18.22 -0.01
CA TYR A 118 -4.93 19.46 -0.04
C TYR A 118 -4.92 20.08 -1.45
N SER A 119 -6.02 20.77 -1.80
CA SER A 119 -6.04 21.65 -2.98
C SER A 119 -5.17 22.88 -2.73
N HIS A 120 -4.76 23.57 -3.80
CA HIS A 120 -3.96 24.79 -3.71
C HIS A 120 -4.60 25.83 -2.78
N GLU A 121 -5.92 26.03 -2.88
CA GLU A 121 -6.67 26.99 -2.06
C GLU A 121 -6.74 26.59 -0.58
N MET A 122 -6.86 25.29 -0.28
CA MET A 122 -6.87 24.80 1.10
C MET A 122 -5.50 24.98 1.76
N LEU A 123 -4.42 24.64 1.03
CA LEU A 123 -3.06 24.85 1.51
C LEU A 123 -2.75 26.34 1.70
N ALA A 124 -3.23 27.21 0.81
CA ALA A 124 -3.02 28.65 0.89
C ALA A 124 -3.65 29.29 2.14
N LYS A 125 -4.64 28.62 2.77
CA LYS A 125 -5.28 29.09 4.00
C LYS A 125 -4.62 28.54 5.26
N ASP A 126 -3.97 27.38 5.20
CA ASP A 126 -3.30 26.76 6.35
C ASP A 126 -1.82 27.16 6.45
N ARG A 127 -1.48 27.95 7.47
CA ARG A 127 -0.10 28.44 7.69
C ARG A 127 0.84 27.34 8.21
N LEU A 128 0.35 26.39 9.01
CA LEU A 128 1.16 25.35 9.63
C LEU A 128 1.55 24.30 8.58
N LEU A 129 0.57 23.83 7.80
CA LEU A 129 0.80 22.86 6.73
C LEU A 129 1.73 23.43 5.63
N ARG A 130 1.61 24.72 5.28
CA ARG A 130 2.55 25.37 4.36
C ARG A 130 3.98 25.37 4.86
N LYS A 131 4.19 25.65 6.16
CA LYS A 131 5.52 25.62 6.76
C LYS A 131 6.08 24.21 6.78
N ALA A 132 5.27 23.21 7.12
CA ALA A 132 5.66 21.80 7.10
C ALA A 132 6.10 21.36 5.70
N VAL A 133 5.30 21.60 4.67
CA VAL A 133 5.65 21.28 3.27
C VAL A 133 6.91 22.00 2.82
N LYS A 134 7.01 23.32 3.10
CA LYS A 134 8.17 24.12 2.70
C LYS A 134 9.44 23.61 3.37
N ARG A 135 9.37 23.26 4.66
CA ARG A 135 10.48 22.71 5.43
C ARG A 135 10.94 21.38 4.85
N TYR A 136 10.02 20.44 4.70
CA TYR A 136 10.30 19.12 4.12
C TYR A 136 10.90 19.20 2.71
N CYS A 137 10.33 20.04 1.84
CA CYS A 137 10.84 20.24 0.48
C CYS A 137 12.25 20.87 0.46
N THR A 138 12.53 21.76 1.42
CA THR A 138 13.85 22.40 1.55
C THR A 138 14.89 21.42 2.11
N GLU A 139 14.53 20.62 3.12
CA GLU A 139 15.39 19.61 3.76
C GLU A 139 15.72 18.45 2.81
N ASN A 140 14.78 18.05 1.93
CA ASN A 140 14.97 16.97 0.96
C ASN A 140 15.41 17.45 -0.43
N ASN A 141 15.76 18.74 -0.57
CA ASN A 141 16.15 19.38 -1.82
C ASN A 141 15.22 19.07 -3.02
N ASN A 142 13.90 19.02 -2.74
CA ASN A 142 12.86 18.66 -3.70
C ASN A 142 11.83 19.80 -3.78
N ARG A 143 11.52 20.28 -4.99
CA ARG A 143 10.53 21.35 -5.22
C ARG A 143 9.49 20.90 -6.25
N PRO A 144 8.46 20.15 -5.83
CA PRO A 144 7.42 19.70 -6.74
C PRO A 144 6.71 20.90 -7.39
N ASP A 145 6.41 20.82 -8.69
CA ASP A 145 5.75 21.90 -9.43
C ASP A 145 4.43 22.34 -8.79
N LYS A 146 3.69 21.37 -8.22
CA LYS A 146 2.46 21.59 -7.45
C LYS A 146 2.64 22.59 -6.29
N PHE A 147 3.85 22.71 -5.71
CA PHE A 147 4.15 23.55 -4.54
C PHE A 147 5.08 24.72 -4.82
N LYS A 148 5.47 24.96 -6.08
CA LYS A 148 6.45 26.01 -6.45
C LYS A 148 6.09 27.42 -5.95
N TYR A 149 4.80 27.70 -5.77
CA TYR A 149 4.29 28.96 -5.22
C TYR A 149 4.67 29.22 -3.75
N LEU A 150 5.11 28.22 -2.99
CA LEU A 150 5.57 28.39 -1.60
C LEU A 150 6.91 29.12 -1.49
N TRP A 151 7.62 29.31 -2.60
CA TRP A 151 8.89 30.05 -2.72
C TRP A 151 8.82 31.24 -3.68
N LYS A 152 7.61 31.66 -4.08
CA LYS A 152 7.37 32.97 -4.70
C LYS A 152 7.15 34.00 -3.60
#